data_AF-A0A951JGG1-F1
#
_entry.id   AF-A0A951JGG1-F1
#
_cell.length_a   1.000
_cell.length_b   1.000
_cell.length_c   1.000
_cell.angle_alpha   90.00
_cell.angle_beta   90.00
_cell.angle_gamma   90.00
#
_symmetry.space_group_name_H-M   'P 1'
#
loop_
_entity.id
_entity.type
_entity.pdbx_description
1 polymer ?
#
loop_
_entity_poly.entity_id
_entity_poly.type
_entity_poly.pdbx_seq_one_letter_code
_entity_poly.pdbx_strand_id
1 'polypeptide(L)'
;MLALLALVAAPISLSADGWVTFEQPLVKGVGSMACGRDNRVSLDSPANGWSVNDNDGDPDFETMRVFLQFENGELEEARSFTPDCEVRDTAKAKRIEMAPDEAVELLGGYLVDADERRLVTRLLAIVAQIDHVDANVVLEQAANEIDGRDRSRNALFWLAQRRGEHGRKVVIEHVNGDGPIEHREHAVLALALSKHSEALDVVRAIAREHGDGQLRAHAVTSLGIVKAPGALADLHSIFLVDTDVNVRRQAIFGIAQLDAEGAAETLAAIVRNPQHDAHRRDALFWLANMRGRESEAVMDELMSEVL
;
A
#
# COMPACT_ATOMS: atom_id res chain seq x y z
N MET A 1 49.16 -4.95 1.12
CA MET A 1 48.15 -4.65 0.08
C MET A 1 47.05 -3.85 0.75
N LEU A 2 46.61 -2.76 0.12
CA LEU A 2 46.06 -1.57 0.75
C LEU A 2 44.82 -1.80 1.64
N ALA A 3 44.79 -1.10 2.77
CA ALA A 3 43.59 -0.86 3.57
C ALA A 3 42.67 0.10 2.79
N LEU A 4 41.46 -0.36 2.45
CA LEU A 4 40.38 0.51 1.99
C LEU A 4 39.83 1.25 3.22
N LEU A 5 40.28 2.48 3.42
CA LEU A 5 39.55 3.45 4.25
C LEU A 5 38.31 3.85 3.44
N ALA A 6 37.15 3.29 3.78
CA ALA A 6 35.88 3.91 3.41
C ALA A 6 35.82 5.25 4.15
N LEU A 7 35.88 6.36 3.42
CA LEU A 7 35.45 7.65 3.92
C LEU A 7 33.95 7.52 4.20
N VAL A 8 33.57 7.26 5.44
CA VAL A 8 32.21 7.53 5.89
C VAL A 8 32.10 9.04 5.88
N ALA A 9 31.44 9.61 4.88
CA ALA A 9 31.06 11.02 4.92
C ALA A 9 30.31 11.24 6.24
N ALA A 10 30.59 12.34 6.93
CA ALA A 10 29.81 12.68 8.11
C ALA A 10 28.34 12.78 7.66
N PRO A 11 27.38 12.21 8.43
CA PRO A 11 25.98 12.27 8.06
C PRO A 11 25.60 13.73 7.80
N ILE A 12 24.95 13.97 6.67
CA ILE A 12 24.42 15.29 6.33
C ILE A 12 23.50 15.67 7.49
N SER A 13 23.88 16.68 8.26
CA SER A 13 23.10 17.16 9.40
C SER A 13 22.79 18.64 9.16
N LEU A 14 21.51 18.96 9.12
CA LEU A 14 21.04 20.32 9.05
C LEU A 14 21.04 20.88 10.47
N SER A 15 22.08 21.65 10.83
CA SER A 15 22.21 22.32 12.13
C SER A 15 21.28 23.53 12.31
N ALA A 16 20.07 23.48 11.75
CA ALA A 16 19.15 24.60 11.69
C ALA A 16 17.94 24.32 12.57
N ASP A 17 17.61 25.21 13.51
CA ASP A 17 16.26 25.24 14.08
C ASP A 17 15.29 25.86 13.06
N GLY A 18 14.05 25.38 13.08
CA GLY A 18 12.97 25.84 12.20
C GLY A 18 12.86 25.02 10.92
N TRP A 19 12.21 25.62 9.91
CA TRP A 19 11.90 24.92 8.67
C TRP A 19 13.04 25.02 7.65
N VAL A 20 13.34 23.90 6.99
CA VAL A 20 14.20 23.81 5.81
C VAL A 20 13.39 23.24 4.66
N THR A 21 13.65 23.68 3.43
CA THR A 21 12.98 23.16 2.24
C THR A 21 13.91 23.00 1.06
N PHE A 22 13.68 21.95 0.28
CA PHE A 22 14.40 21.61 -0.93
C PHE A 22 13.46 20.91 -1.92
N GLU A 23 13.80 20.94 -3.21
CA GLU A 23 13.04 20.27 -4.26
C GLU A 23 13.68 18.93 -4.59
N GLN A 24 12.87 17.93 -4.93
CA GLN A 24 13.31 16.57 -5.26
C GLN A 24 12.58 16.06 -6.50
N PRO A 25 13.27 15.31 -7.38
CA PRO A 25 12.64 14.67 -8.51
C PRO A 25 11.70 13.56 -8.03
N LEU A 26 10.55 13.43 -8.67
CA LEU A 26 9.56 12.41 -8.38
C LEU A 26 9.71 11.20 -9.30
N VAL A 27 9.59 10.02 -8.70
CA VAL A 27 8.59 9.03 -9.10
C VAL A 27 7.79 9.32 -10.39
N LYS A 28 7.91 8.56 -11.49
CA LYS A 28 6.88 8.64 -12.55
C LYS A 28 5.50 8.24 -12.02
N GLY A 29 4.44 8.84 -12.57
CA GLY A 29 3.05 8.50 -12.23
C GLY A 29 2.63 8.96 -10.83
N VAL A 30 3.26 10.03 -10.32
CA VAL A 30 2.89 10.64 -9.04
C VAL A 30 1.97 11.81 -9.31
N GLY A 31 0.73 11.69 -8.85
CA GLY A 31 -0.27 12.76 -8.88
C GLY A 31 -0.16 13.70 -7.67
N SER A 32 -1.26 14.33 -7.29
CA SER A 32 -1.26 15.33 -6.21
C SER A 32 -0.91 14.70 -4.86
N MET A 33 0.11 15.25 -4.18
CA MET A 33 0.61 14.74 -2.91
C MET A 33 0.30 15.65 -1.73
N ALA A 34 -0.28 15.04 -0.70
CA ALA A 34 -0.57 15.58 0.63
C ALA A 34 -1.29 16.94 0.62
N CYS A 35 -1.96 17.26 -0.49
CA CYS A 35 -2.71 18.47 -0.63
C CYS A 35 -4.16 18.23 -0.17
N GLY A 36 -4.65 19.08 0.73
CA GLY A 36 -6.04 19.03 1.19
C GLY A 36 -7.04 19.29 0.05
N ARG A 37 -8.34 19.08 0.30
CA ARG A 37 -9.40 19.21 -0.73
C ARG A 37 -9.41 20.54 -1.49
N ASP A 38 -9.02 21.64 -0.83
CA ASP A 38 -9.03 22.98 -1.42
C ASP A 38 -7.68 23.36 -2.06
N ASN A 39 -6.76 22.40 -2.21
CA ASN A 39 -5.38 22.58 -2.65
C ASN A 39 -4.56 23.60 -1.83
N ARG A 40 -4.92 23.80 -0.55
CA ARG A 40 -4.27 24.76 0.35
C ARG A 40 -3.89 24.09 1.66
N VAL A 41 -2.65 24.30 2.08
CA VAL A 41 -2.08 23.76 3.33
C VAL A 41 -1.23 24.83 4.01
N SER A 42 -0.87 24.64 5.28
CA SER A 42 0.02 25.55 6.03
C SER A 42 1.08 24.76 6.76
N LEU A 43 2.33 25.24 6.75
CA LEU A 43 3.41 24.61 7.51
C LEU A 43 3.13 24.59 9.03
N ASP A 44 2.40 25.56 9.57
CA ASP A 44 2.10 25.60 11.01
C ASP A 44 0.91 24.72 11.42
N SER A 45 0.11 24.25 10.46
CA SER A 45 -1.08 23.48 10.77
C SER A 45 -0.75 22.01 11.08
N PRO A 46 -1.15 21.47 12.25
CA PRO A 46 -1.02 20.05 12.52
C PRO A 46 -2.04 19.21 11.75
N ALA A 47 -3.08 19.84 11.18
CA ALA A 47 -4.22 19.21 10.51
C ALA A 47 -3.99 18.91 9.01
N ASN A 48 -2.76 18.96 8.53
CA ASN A 48 -2.46 18.54 7.17
C ASN A 48 -2.58 17.01 7.08
N GLY A 49 -3.64 16.58 6.39
CA GLY A 49 -3.76 15.19 5.95
C GLY A 49 -2.60 14.83 5.04
N TRP A 50 -2.25 13.55 5.02
CA TRP A 50 -1.28 13.01 4.10
C TRP A 50 -2.00 11.96 3.24
N SER A 51 -1.96 12.14 1.93
CA SER A 51 -2.57 11.27 0.93
C SER A 51 -1.81 11.44 -0.38
N VAL A 52 -1.83 10.43 -1.24
CA VAL A 52 -1.38 10.61 -2.62
C VAL A 52 -2.53 10.25 -3.54
N ASN A 53 -2.93 11.20 -4.39
CA ASN A 53 -4.04 11.08 -5.31
C ASN A 53 -3.49 11.00 -6.74
N ASP A 54 -3.38 9.79 -7.27
CA ASP A 54 -3.04 9.55 -8.69
C ASP A 54 -4.27 8.96 -9.39
N ASN A 55 -5.33 9.76 -9.59
CA ASN A 55 -6.48 9.28 -10.36
C ASN A 55 -6.17 9.36 -11.86
N ASP A 56 -6.79 8.49 -12.65
CA ASP A 56 -6.65 8.52 -14.10
C ASP A 56 -7.05 9.89 -14.65
N GLY A 57 -6.13 10.54 -15.37
CA GLY A 57 -6.32 11.86 -15.96
C GLY A 57 -5.87 13.04 -15.09
N ASP A 58 -5.45 12.79 -13.84
CA ASP A 58 -4.75 13.80 -13.04
C ASP A 58 -3.35 14.09 -13.65
N PRO A 59 -2.80 15.30 -13.50
CA PRO A 59 -1.46 15.60 -13.98
C PRO A 59 -0.41 14.83 -13.18
N ASP A 60 0.56 14.26 -13.89
CA ASP A 60 1.78 13.74 -13.29
C ASP A 60 2.74 14.89 -12.96
N PHE A 61 3.33 14.86 -11.77
CA PHE A 61 4.32 15.84 -11.34
C PHE A 61 5.74 15.25 -11.41
N GLU A 62 6.67 16.03 -11.95
CA GLU A 62 8.08 15.63 -12.06
C GLU A 62 8.90 15.96 -10.81
N THR A 63 8.41 16.87 -9.96
CA THR A 63 9.10 17.31 -8.75
C THR A 63 8.13 17.48 -7.59
N MET A 64 8.66 17.33 -6.38
CA MET A 64 8.00 17.72 -5.14
C MET A 64 8.88 18.67 -4.34
N ARG A 65 8.26 19.43 -3.46
CA ARG A 65 8.96 20.21 -2.45
C ARG A 65 8.87 19.50 -1.11
N VAL A 66 10.03 19.21 -0.52
CA VAL A 66 10.16 18.63 0.82
C VAL A 66 10.37 19.76 1.83
N PHE A 67 9.77 19.60 3.01
CA PHE A 67 9.89 20.50 4.15
C PHE A 67 10.23 19.69 5.39
N LEU A 68 11.30 20.05 6.08
CA LEU A 68 11.74 19.44 7.32
C LEU A 68 11.72 20.51 8.41
N GLN A 69 11.10 20.21 9.55
CA GLN A 69 11.12 21.09 10.73
C GLN A 69 12.05 20.50 11.78
N PHE A 70 12.93 21.34 12.28
CA PHE A 70 13.87 20.98 13.32
C PHE A 70 13.62 21.79 14.58
N GLU A 71 13.72 21.15 15.74
CA GLU A 71 13.68 21.80 17.05
C GLU A 71 14.83 21.24 17.91
N ASN A 72 15.70 22.13 18.42
CA ASN A 72 16.89 21.76 19.17
C ASN A 72 17.84 20.80 18.42
N GLY A 73 17.82 20.86 17.09
CA GLY A 73 18.60 19.97 16.22
C GLY A 73 17.99 18.58 15.97
N GLU A 74 16.81 18.29 16.52
CA GLU A 74 16.06 17.05 16.25
C GLU A 74 15.01 17.29 15.16
N LEU A 75 14.77 16.29 14.31
CA LEU A 75 13.73 16.36 13.28
C LEU A 75 12.37 16.07 13.92
N GLU A 76 11.51 17.07 13.95
CA GLU A 76 10.16 16.98 14.56
C GLU A 76 9.07 16.69 13.52
N GLU A 77 9.27 17.13 12.27
CA GLU A 77 8.23 17.05 11.26
C GLU A 77 8.82 16.98 9.85
N ALA A 78 8.19 16.17 9.00
CA ALA A 78 8.55 16.01 7.59
C ALA A 78 7.32 16.08 6.71
N ARG A 79 7.34 16.93 5.68
CA ARG A 79 6.23 17.13 4.75
C ARG A 79 6.72 17.19 3.32
N SER A 80 5.87 16.82 2.39
CA SER A 80 6.14 16.93 0.96
C SER A 80 4.87 17.31 0.22
N PHE A 81 4.99 18.23 -0.72
CA PHE A 81 3.87 18.68 -1.54
C PHE A 81 4.28 18.80 -3.00
N THR A 82 3.35 18.48 -3.90
CA THR A 82 3.49 18.71 -5.34
C THR A 82 3.20 20.18 -5.70
N PRO A 83 3.66 20.66 -6.88
CA PRO A 83 3.54 22.06 -7.30
C PRO A 83 2.11 22.63 -7.37
N ASP A 84 1.09 21.79 -7.50
CA ASP A 84 -0.32 22.18 -7.47
C ASP A 84 -0.81 22.61 -6.08
N CYS A 85 -0.04 22.31 -5.03
CA CYS A 85 -0.40 22.62 -3.66
C CYS A 85 0.05 24.03 -3.24
N GLU A 86 -0.90 24.89 -2.86
CA GLU A 86 -0.58 26.18 -2.25
C GLU A 86 -0.18 25.99 -0.78
N VAL A 87 1.13 25.99 -0.54
CA VAL A 87 1.69 25.90 0.82
C VAL A 87 1.87 27.31 1.39
N ARG A 88 1.12 27.61 2.45
CA ARG A 88 1.26 28.85 3.24
C ARG A 88 2.45 28.75 4.22
N ASP A 89 2.92 29.91 4.66
CA ASP A 89 4.01 30.06 5.65
C ASP A 89 5.38 29.57 5.17
N THR A 90 5.55 29.35 3.87
CA THR A 90 6.82 28.91 3.25
C THR A 90 7.97 29.90 3.42
N ALA A 91 7.67 31.18 3.70
CA ALA A 91 8.69 32.19 4.02
C ALA A 91 9.49 31.87 5.30
N LYS A 92 8.98 30.98 6.16
CA LYS A 92 9.69 30.48 7.34
C LYS A 92 10.72 29.40 7.01
N ALA A 93 10.60 28.78 5.83
CA ALA A 93 11.47 27.69 5.42
C ALA A 93 12.72 28.24 4.71
N LYS A 94 13.90 27.93 5.27
CA LYS A 94 15.17 28.19 4.60
C LYS A 94 15.29 27.26 3.40
N ARG A 95 15.36 27.84 2.20
CA ARG A 95 15.59 27.07 0.97
C ARG A 95 17.06 26.63 0.89
N ILE A 96 17.26 25.36 0.56
CA ILE A 96 18.56 24.79 0.23
C ILE A 96 18.45 23.99 -1.07
N GLU A 97 19.58 23.83 -1.75
CA GLU A 97 19.73 22.85 -2.82
C GLU A 97 20.26 21.54 -2.22
N MET A 98 19.75 20.41 -2.71
CA MET A 98 20.12 19.10 -2.22
C MET A 98 20.02 18.10 -3.35
N ALA A 99 21.08 17.35 -3.60
CA ALA A 99 21.05 16.31 -4.61
C ALA A 99 20.15 15.13 -4.17
N PRO A 100 19.60 14.32 -5.09
CA PRO A 100 18.68 13.25 -4.72
C PRO A 100 19.27 12.15 -3.84
N ASP A 101 20.54 11.79 -4.07
CA ASP A 101 21.31 10.88 -3.21
C ASP A 101 21.48 11.45 -1.80
N GLU A 102 21.90 12.71 -1.69
CA GLU A 102 22.04 13.42 -0.40
C GLU A 102 20.72 13.50 0.37
N ALA A 103 19.61 13.77 -0.33
CA ALA A 103 18.28 13.83 0.27
C ALA A 103 17.83 12.48 0.81
N VAL A 104 18.03 11.40 0.04
CA VAL A 104 17.70 10.05 0.49
C VAL A 104 18.57 9.62 1.66
N GLU A 105 19.88 9.90 1.62
CA GLU A 105 20.80 9.62 2.72
C GLU A 105 20.37 10.35 4.01
N LEU A 106 20.06 11.64 3.90
CA LEU A 106 19.58 12.47 5.01
C LEU A 106 18.29 11.90 5.62
N LEU A 107 17.27 11.64 4.79
CA LEU A 107 15.97 11.14 5.25
C LEU A 107 16.07 9.71 5.82
N GLY A 108 16.92 8.87 5.22
CA GLY A 108 17.24 7.54 5.71
C GLY A 108 17.94 7.57 7.07
N GLY A 109 18.84 8.53 7.28
CA GLY A 109 19.49 8.75 8.58
C GLY A 109 18.47 9.03 9.69
N TYR A 110 17.48 9.88 9.43
CA TYR A 110 16.43 10.16 10.42
C TYR A 110 15.51 8.95 10.70
N LEU A 111 15.37 8.00 9.77
CA LEU A 111 14.61 6.79 10.01
C LEU A 111 15.27 5.86 11.05
N VAL A 112 16.60 5.94 11.24
CA VAL A 112 17.31 5.09 12.19
C VAL A 112 16.88 5.39 13.63
N ASP A 113 16.88 6.68 13.99
CA ASP A 113 16.62 7.14 15.37
C ASP A 113 15.16 7.54 15.62
N ALA A 114 14.32 7.63 14.58
CA ALA A 114 12.93 8.03 14.74
C ALA A 114 12.05 6.93 15.37
N ASP A 115 11.60 7.20 16.59
CA ASP A 115 10.58 6.40 17.29
C ASP A 115 9.14 6.92 17.07
N GLU A 116 9.00 8.18 16.65
CA GLU A 116 7.70 8.82 16.46
C GLU A 116 7.00 8.27 15.21
N ARG A 117 5.92 7.51 15.41
CA ARG A 117 5.23 6.76 14.35
C ARG A 117 4.82 7.64 13.16
N ARG A 118 4.38 8.88 13.40
CA ARG A 118 3.90 9.77 12.34
C ARG A 118 5.07 10.24 11.47
N LEU A 119 6.19 10.61 12.07
CA LEU A 119 7.41 11.01 11.39
C LEU A 119 7.97 9.85 10.56
N VAL A 120 8.10 8.65 11.14
CA VAL A 120 8.55 7.45 10.41
C VAL A 120 7.68 7.20 9.17
N THR A 121 6.36 7.26 9.34
CA THR A 121 5.41 7.08 8.23
C THR A 121 5.61 8.10 7.12
N ARG A 122 5.86 9.36 7.48
CA ARG A 122 6.09 10.46 6.52
C ARG A 122 7.44 10.34 5.83
N LEU A 123 8.49 10.03 6.57
CA LEU A 123 9.83 9.83 6.00
C LEU A 123 9.84 8.70 4.97
N LEU A 124 9.26 7.54 5.29
CA LEU A 124 9.13 6.43 4.33
C LEU A 124 8.35 6.84 3.09
N ALA A 125 7.26 7.59 3.26
CA ALA A 125 6.47 8.10 2.14
C ALA A 125 7.23 9.08 1.26
N ILE A 126 8.01 9.99 1.85
CA ILE A 126 8.82 10.97 1.11
C ILE A 126 9.92 10.22 0.35
N VAL A 127 10.69 9.37 1.02
CA VAL A 127 11.77 8.58 0.41
C VAL A 127 11.25 7.76 -0.77
N ALA A 128 10.09 7.11 -0.63
CA ALA A 128 9.50 6.29 -1.69
C ALA A 128 9.25 7.04 -3.00
N GLN A 129 9.00 8.34 -2.89
CA GLN A 129 8.64 9.20 -4.01
C GLN A 129 9.83 9.83 -4.70
N ILE A 130 11.01 9.85 -4.07
CA ILE A 130 12.22 10.42 -4.68
C ILE A 130 12.71 9.52 -5.81
N ASP A 131 12.93 10.09 -7.00
CA ASP A 131 13.52 9.41 -8.16
C ASP A 131 15.03 9.25 -7.98
N HIS A 132 15.41 8.37 -7.05
CA HIS A 132 16.77 7.95 -6.85
C HIS A 132 16.84 6.48 -6.47
N VAL A 133 17.87 5.77 -6.91
CA VAL A 133 18.02 4.32 -6.66
C VAL A 133 18.21 4.02 -5.18
N ASP A 134 18.87 4.90 -4.42
CA ASP A 134 19.13 4.70 -2.98
C ASP A 134 17.85 4.66 -2.15
N ALA A 135 16.74 5.22 -2.65
CA ALA A 135 15.45 5.12 -1.97
C ALA A 135 15.00 3.64 -1.89
N ASN A 136 15.42 2.78 -2.83
CA ASN A 136 15.21 1.34 -2.72
C ASN A 136 15.94 0.77 -1.51
N VAL A 137 17.21 1.15 -1.31
CA VAL A 137 18.06 0.66 -0.21
C VAL A 137 17.44 1.02 1.15
N VAL A 138 17.02 2.27 1.32
CA VAL A 138 16.38 2.73 2.57
C VAL A 138 15.07 1.99 2.84
N LEU A 139 14.22 1.83 1.82
CA LEU A 139 12.95 1.12 1.98
C LEU A 139 13.14 -0.39 2.21
N GLU A 140 14.11 -1.03 1.56
CA GLU A 140 14.46 -2.42 1.79
C GLU A 140 14.96 -2.65 3.21
N GLN A 141 15.85 -1.78 3.71
CA GLN A 141 16.32 -1.86 5.08
C GLN A 141 15.16 -1.76 6.06
N ALA A 142 14.26 -0.78 5.88
CA ALA A 142 13.09 -0.63 6.72
C ALA A 142 12.13 -1.83 6.62
N ALA A 143 11.96 -2.43 5.43
CA ALA A 143 11.13 -3.62 5.24
C ALA A 143 11.68 -4.84 5.99
N ASN A 144 13.01 -5.01 6.03
CA ASN A 144 13.69 -6.09 6.72
C ASN A 144 13.66 -5.98 8.25
N GLU A 145 13.36 -4.82 8.82
CA GLU A 145 13.21 -4.60 10.27
C GLU A 145 11.85 -5.11 10.78
N ILE A 146 11.61 -6.42 10.67
CA ILE A 146 10.31 -7.06 10.94
C ILE A 146 9.82 -6.81 12.38
N ASP A 147 10.73 -6.77 13.36
CA ASP A 147 10.40 -6.47 14.77
C ASP A 147 9.81 -5.06 14.92
N GLY A 148 10.20 -4.12 14.06
CA GLY A 148 9.60 -2.80 13.88
C GLY A 148 8.32 -2.87 13.04
N ARG A 149 7.38 -3.76 13.38
CA ARG A 149 6.22 -4.18 12.56
C ARG A 149 5.58 -3.07 11.73
N ASP A 150 5.27 -1.91 12.32
CA ASP A 150 4.65 -0.80 11.60
C ASP A 150 5.55 -0.17 10.55
N ARG A 151 6.84 0.02 10.85
CA ARG A 151 7.87 0.54 9.95
C ARG A 151 8.04 -0.40 8.76
N SER A 152 8.23 -1.69 9.04
CA SER A 152 8.40 -2.74 8.01
C SER A 152 7.19 -2.85 7.08
N ARG A 153 5.97 -2.86 7.64
CA ARG A 153 4.73 -2.87 6.87
C ARG A 153 4.55 -1.63 5.99
N ASN A 154 4.92 -0.47 6.50
CA ASN A 154 4.85 0.80 5.75
C ASN A 154 5.85 0.81 4.59
N ALA A 155 7.06 0.31 4.82
CA ALA A 155 8.07 0.17 3.77
C ALA A 155 7.64 -0.81 2.67
N LEU A 156 7.06 -1.97 3.02
CA LEU A 156 6.50 -2.92 2.05
C LEU A 156 5.40 -2.30 1.19
N PHE A 157 4.50 -1.54 1.82
CA PHE A 157 3.48 -0.78 1.09
C PHE A 157 4.14 0.15 0.06
N TRP A 158 5.11 0.96 0.47
CA TRP A 158 5.76 1.91 -0.44
C TRP A 158 6.58 1.28 -1.54
N LEU A 159 7.27 0.17 -1.26
CA LEU A 159 7.94 -0.63 -2.28
C LEU A 159 6.96 -1.07 -3.36
N ALA A 160 5.80 -1.61 -2.97
CA ALA A 160 4.76 -2.06 -3.91
C ALA A 160 4.10 -0.92 -4.70
N GLN A 161 3.94 0.25 -4.09
CA GLN A 161 3.28 1.39 -4.76
C GLN A 161 4.21 2.13 -5.72
N ARG A 162 5.46 2.39 -5.34
CA ARG A 162 6.30 3.41 -5.99
C ARG A 162 7.57 2.88 -6.63
N ARG A 163 8.06 1.71 -6.24
CA ARG A 163 9.42 1.28 -6.64
C ARG A 163 9.44 0.30 -7.81
N GLY A 164 8.36 0.25 -8.58
CA GLY A 164 8.25 -0.49 -9.85
C GLY A 164 8.59 -1.97 -9.71
N GLU A 165 9.27 -2.53 -10.72
CA GLU A 165 9.70 -3.93 -10.74
C GLU A 165 10.59 -4.30 -9.55
N HIS A 166 11.52 -3.40 -9.17
CA HIS A 166 12.42 -3.63 -8.04
C HIS A 166 11.64 -3.79 -6.74
N GLY A 167 10.77 -2.84 -6.41
CA GLY A 167 9.92 -2.91 -5.22
C GLY A 167 9.02 -4.13 -5.21
N ARG A 168 8.39 -4.44 -6.35
CA ARG A 168 7.59 -5.66 -6.50
C ARG A 168 8.39 -6.92 -6.18
N LYS A 169 9.62 -7.03 -6.68
CA LYS A 169 10.50 -8.18 -6.40
C LYS A 169 10.81 -8.32 -4.91
N VAL A 170 11.18 -7.22 -4.23
CA VAL A 170 11.44 -7.23 -2.79
C VAL A 170 10.21 -7.68 -2.00
N VAL A 171 9.03 -7.17 -2.35
CA VAL A 171 7.78 -7.54 -1.66
C VAL A 171 7.43 -9.02 -1.89
N ILE A 172 7.67 -9.56 -3.10
CA ILE A 172 7.53 -11.00 -3.39
C ILE A 172 8.48 -11.84 -2.54
N GLU A 173 9.72 -11.39 -2.32
CA GLU A 173 10.66 -12.07 -1.43
C GLU A 173 10.13 -12.14 0.00
N HIS A 174 9.48 -11.07 0.49
CA HIS A 174 8.88 -11.04 1.82
C HIS A 174 7.62 -11.93 1.92
N VAL A 175 6.83 -12.08 0.84
CA VAL A 175 5.73 -13.07 0.80
C VAL A 175 6.27 -14.50 0.94
N ASN A 176 7.37 -14.82 0.24
CA ASN A 176 7.92 -16.18 0.19
C ASN A 176 8.91 -16.50 1.32
N GLY A 177 9.29 -15.51 2.13
CA GLY A 177 10.20 -15.66 3.26
C GLY A 177 9.60 -16.42 4.44
N ASP A 178 10.40 -16.53 5.50
CA ASP A 178 10.09 -17.25 6.75
C ASP A 178 9.63 -16.32 7.89
N GLY A 179 9.35 -15.05 7.58
CA GLY A 179 8.80 -14.09 8.54
C GLY A 179 7.42 -14.49 9.09
N PRO A 180 6.95 -13.83 10.17
CA PRO A 180 5.64 -14.07 10.73
C PRO A 180 4.53 -13.95 9.68
N ILE A 181 3.50 -14.78 9.82
CA ILE A 181 2.44 -14.86 8.81
C ILE A 181 1.74 -13.51 8.60
N GLU A 182 1.55 -12.71 9.65
CA GLU A 182 0.90 -11.40 9.57
C GLU A 182 1.78 -10.35 8.86
N HIS A 183 3.08 -10.60 8.71
CA HIS A 183 3.98 -9.77 7.90
C HIS A 183 3.89 -10.19 6.43
N ARG A 184 3.90 -11.50 6.16
CA ARG A 184 3.76 -12.07 4.81
C ARG A 184 2.39 -11.72 4.20
N GLU A 185 1.32 -11.80 4.97
CA GLU A 185 -0.03 -11.35 4.59
C GLU A 185 -0.05 -9.86 4.24
N HIS A 186 0.64 -9.02 5.02
CA HIS A 186 0.75 -7.59 4.71
C HIS A 186 1.49 -7.34 3.39
N ALA A 187 2.52 -8.13 3.08
CA ALA A 187 3.20 -8.07 1.79
C ALA A 187 2.25 -8.42 0.62
N VAL A 188 1.38 -9.43 0.79
CA VAL A 188 0.32 -9.74 -0.20
C VAL A 188 -0.64 -8.56 -0.37
N LEU A 189 -1.10 -7.97 0.73
CA LEU A 189 -1.99 -6.81 0.69
C LEU A 189 -1.34 -5.59 0.02
N ALA A 190 -0.05 -5.35 0.28
CA ALA A 190 0.72 -4.29 -0.37
C ALA A 190 0.73 -4.45 -1.89
N LEU A 191 0.93 -5.68 -2.40
CA LEU A 191 0.84 -5.98 -3.83
C LEU A 191 -0.59 -5.77 -4.37
N ALA A 192 -1.61 -6.20 -3.62
CA ALA A 192 -3.01 -6.08 -4.04
C ALA A 192 -3.49 -4.62 -4.14
N LEU A 193 -2.98 -3.74 -3.27
CA LEU A 193 -3.27 -2.30 -3.27
C LEU A 193 -2.48 -1.53 -4.33
N SER A 194 -1.54 -2.18 -5.02
CA SER A 194 -0.76 -1.56 -6.07
C SER A 194 -1.59 -1.34 -7.33
N LYS A 195 -1.37 -0.18 -7.96
CA LYS A 195 -2.00 0.16 -9.25
C LYS A 195 -1.31 -0.54 -10.43
N HIS A 196 -0.16 -1.16 -10.21
CA HIS A 196 0.58 -1.87 -11.25
C HIS A 196 -0.08 -3.22 -11.53
N SER A 197 -0.53 -3.45 -12.76
CA SER A 197 -1.22 -4.69 -13.15
C SER A 197 -0.41 -5.95 -12.84
N GLU A 198 0.91 -5.89 -12.97
CA GLU A 198 1.83 -6.99 -12.71
C GLU A 198 1.89 -7.37 -11.22
N ALA A 199 1.63 -6.42 -10.30
CA ALA A 199 1.51 -6.74 -8.89
C ALA A 199 0.21 -7.52 -8.62
N LEU A 200 -0.87 -7.17 -9.32
CA LEU A 200 -2.14 -7.88 -9.22
C LEU A 200 -2.06 -9.30 -9.79
N ASP A 201 -1.32 -9.50 -10.89
CA ASP A 201 -1.05 -10.82 -11.45
C ASP A 201 -0.30 -11.73 -10.48
N VAL A 202 0.63 -11.17 -9.70
CA VAL A 202 1.30 -11.89 -8.61
C VAL A 202 0.31 -12.30 -7.53
N VAL A 203 -0.61 -11.42 -7.13
CA VAL A 203 -1.65 -11.76 -6.13
C VAL A 203 -2.57 -12.87 -6.65
N ARG A 204 -2.93 -12.86 -7.95
CA ARG A 204 -3.69 -13.95 -8.59
C ARG A 204 -2.92 -15.27 -8.56
N ALA A 205 -1.63 -15.24 -8.86
CA ALA A 205 -0.79 -16.43 -8.78
C ALA A 205 -0.72 -16.99 -7.35
N ILE A 206 -0.54 -16.10 -6.35
CA ILE A 206 -0.54 -16.50 -4.94
C ILE A 206 -1.89 -17.15 -4.57
N ALA A 207 -3.00 -16.52 -4.94
CA ALA A 207 -4.35 -17.01 -4.64
C ALA A 207 -4.64 -18.40 -5.23
N ARG A 208 -4.03 -18.75 -6.37
CA ARG A 208 -4.25 -20.02 -7.08
C ARG A 208 -3.26 -21.11 -6.71
N GLU A 209 -1.99 -20.76 -6.46
CA GLU A 209 -0.89 -21.73 -6.54
C GLU A 209 0.00 -21.77 -5.29
N HIS A 210 -0.09 -20.79 -4.38
CA HIS A 210 0.82 -20.72 -3.26
C HIS A 210 0.69 -21.94 -2.32
N GLY A 211 1.81 -22.53 -1.90
CA GLY A 211 1.79 -23.77 -1.09
C GLY A 211 1.16 -23.61 0.30
N ASP A 212 1.25 -22.41 0.87
CA ASP A 212 0.64 -22.03 2.14
C ASP A 212 -0.83 -21.62 1.94
N GLY A 213 -1.76 -22.41 2.50
CA GLY A 213 -3.21 -22.17 2.39
C GLY A 213 -3.67 -20.89 3.08
N GLN A 214 -2.95 -20.41 4.10
CA GLN A 214 -3.29 -19.14 4.74
C GLN A 214 -2.96 -17.95 3.82
N LEU A 215 -1.83 -18.00 3.12
CA LEU A 215 -1.51 -16.97 2.11
C LEU A 215 -2.41 -17.04 0.88
N ARG A 216 -2.79 -18.23 0.42
CA ARG A 216 -3.83 -18.35 -0.63
C ARG A 216 -5.12 -17.67 -0.19
N ALA A 217 -5.60 -18.00 1.01
CA ALA A 217 -6.81 -17.42 1.59
C ALA A 217 -6.71 -15.88 1.71
N HIS A 218 -5.57 -15.35 2.15
CA HIS A 218 -5.35 -13.91 2.26
C HIS A 218 -5.32 -13.22 0.90
N ALA A 219 -4.67 -13.82 -0.12
CA ALA A 219 -4.64 -13.29 -1.47
C ALA A 219 -6.03 -13.27 -2.12
N VAL A 220 -6.81 -14.35 -1.94
CA VAL A 220 -8.22 -14.42 -2.36
C VAL A 220 -9.04 -13.28 -1.76
N THR A 221 -8.96 -13.07 -0.45
CA THR A 221 -9.65 -11.97 0.21
C THR A 221 -9.16 -10.60 -0.27
N SER A 222 -7.85 -10.45 -0.48
CA SER A 222 -7.25 -9.21 -0.97
C SER A 222 -7.81 -8.81 -2.34
N LEU A 223 -7.94 -9.76 -3.28
CA LEU A 223 -8.55 -9.51 -4.60
C LEU A 223 -9.99 -9.00 -4.49
N GLY A 224 -10.77 -9.54 -3.54
CA GLY A 224 -12.14 -9.08 -3.27
C GLY A 224 -12.18 -7.67 -2.67
N ILE A 225 -11.36 -7.40 -1.64
CA ILE A 225 -11.31 -6.11 -0.94
C ILE A 225 -10.90 -4.98 -1.88
N VAL A 226 -9.88 -5.21 -2.72
CA VAL A 226 -9.41 -4.19 -3.67
C VAL A 226 -10.27 -4.13 -4.93
N LYS A 227 -11.33 -4.95 -5.01
CA LYS A 227 -12.25 -5.04 -6.16
C LYS A 227 -11.48 -5.20 -7.47
N ALA A 228 -10.52 -6.12 -7.45
CA ALA A 228 -9.61 -6.35 -8.56
C ALA A 228 -10.37 -6.57 -9.88
N PRO A 229 -9.96 -5.97 -11.01
CA PRO A 229 -10.58 -6.22 -12.31
C PRO A 229 -10.63 -7.73 -12.60
N GLY A 230 -11.81 -8.25 -12.97
CA GLY A 230 -12.00 -9.68 -13.23
C GLY A 230 -12.08 -10.58 -11.98
N ALA A 231 -12.06 -10.02 -10.77
CA ALA A 231 -12.06 -10.79 -9.52
C ALA A 231 -13.23 -11.78 -9.42
N LEU A 232 -14.42 -11.47 -9.93
CA LEU A 232 -15.56 -12.39 -9.86
C LEU A 232 -15.24 -13.75 -10.50
N ALA A 233 -14.64 -13.73 -11.69
CA ALA A 233 -14.24 -14.96 -12.39
C ALA A 233 -13.10 -15.68 -11.67
N ASP A 234 -12.12 -14.91 -11.16
CA ASP A 234 -10.99 -15.46 -10.40
C ASP A 234 -11.47 -16.18 -9.13
N LEU A 235 -12.26 -15.50 -8.30
CA LEU A 235 -12.75 -16.01 -7.02
C LEU A 235 -13.70 -17.18 -7.20
N HIS A 236 -14.60 -17.14 -8.19
CA HIS A 236 -15.47 -18.26 -8.49
C HIS A 236 -14.66 -19.48 -8.97
N SER A 237 -13.67 -19.29 -9.84
CA SER A 237 -12.77 -20.36 -10.27
C SER A 237 -12.05 -21.00 -9.07
N ILE A 238 -11.51 -20.18 -8.16
CA ILE A 238 -10.81 -20.66 -6.96
C ILE A 238 -11.77 -21.44 -6.04
N PHE A 239 -12.99 -20.94 -5.83
CA PHE A 239 -14.00 -21.65 -5.05
C PHE A 239 -14.31 -23.06 -5.58
N LEU A 240 -14.30 -23.24 -6.91
CA LEU A 240 -14.63 -24.52 -7.54
C LEU A 240 -13.49 -25.54 -7.47
N VAL A 241 -12.22 -25.10 -7.46
CA VAL A 241 -11.06 -25.98 -7.64
C VAL A 241 -10.14 -26.10 -6.42
N ASP A 242 -10.09 -25.10 -5.54
CA ASP A 242 -9.23 -25.20 -4.34
C ASP A 242 -9.77 -26.28 -3.40
N THR A 243 -8.85 -27.02 -2.78
CA THR A 243 -9.19 -28.12 -1.88
C THR A 243 -9.27 -27.68 -0.42
N ASP A 244 -8.73 -26.50 -0.11
CA ASP A 244 -8.74 -25.92 1.22
C ASP A 244 -10.09 -25.22 1.50
N VAL A 245 -10.80 -25.72 2.51
CA VAL A 245 -12.10 -25.21 2.93
C VAL A 245 -12.03 -23.74 3.35
N ASN A 246 -10.94 -23.29 3.97
CA ASN A 246 -10.77 -21.89 4.35
C ASN A 246 -10.58 -21.00 3.12
N VAL A 247 -9.78 -21.43 2.13
CA VAL A 247 -9.61 -20.67 0.88
C VAL A 247 -10.94 -20.51 0.14
N ARG A 248 -11.73 -21.58 0.04
CA ARG A 248 -13.08 -21.53 -0.56
C ARG A 248 -14.04 -20.59 0.20
N ARG A 249 -13.96 -20.57 1.54
CA ARG A 249 -14.72 -19.61 2.36
C ARG A 249 -14.32 -18.17 2.10
N GLN A 250 -13.02 -17.90 2.00
CA GLN A 250 -12.53 -16.57 1.65
C GLN A 250 -12.95 -16.15 0.24
N ALA A 251 -13.07 -17.08 -0.71
CA ALA A 251 -13.56 -16.78 -2.04
C ALA A 251 -15.02 -16.31 -2.01
N ILE A 252 -15.88 -16.95 -1.21
CA ILE A 252 -17.26 -16.52 -0.99
C ILE A 252 -17.30 -15.11 -0.39
N PHE A 253 -16.52 -14.86 0.66
CA PHE A 253 -16.42 -13.53 1.26
C PHE A 253 -15.98 -12.49 0.23
N GLY A 254 -14.92 -12.79 -0.53
CA GLY A 254 -14.39 -11.91 -1.57
C GLY A 254 -15.42 -11.59 -2.65
N ILE A 255 -16.19 -12.59 -3.12
CA ILE A 255 -17.29 -12.39 -4.09
C ILE A 255 -18.31 -11.39 -3.54
N ALA A 256 -18.67 -11.50 -2.27
CA ALA A 256 -19.63 -10.60 -1.63
C ALA A 256 -19.11 -9.16 -1.43
N GLN A 257 -17.79 -8.94 -1.51
CA GLN A 257 -17.20 -7.58 -1.46
C GLN A 257 -17.24 -6.88 -2.84
N LEU A 258 -17.48 -7.62 -3.92
CA LEU A 258 -17.48 -7.06 -5.27
C LEU A 258 -18.77 -6.29 -5.55
N ASP A 259 -18.63 -5.12 -6.19
CA ASP A 259 -19.74 -4.42 -6.84
C ASP A 259 -19.90 -4.91 -8.29
N ALA A 260 -19.87 -6.22 -8.50
CA ALA A 260 -19.89 -6.84 -9.82
C ALA A 260 -21.26 -7.46 -10.13
N GLU A 261 -21.76 -7.22 -11.35
CA GLU A 261 -22.94 -7.90 -11.87
C GLU A 261 -22.75 -9.42 -11.83
N GLY A 262 -23.75 -10.14 -11.32
CA GLY A 262 -23.71 -11.60 -11.21
C GLY A 262 -22.99 -12.11 -9.96
N ALA A 263 -22.48 -11.25 -9.08
CA ALA A 263 -21.92 -11.68 -7.80
C ALA A 263 -22.98 -12.34 -6.91
N ALA A 264 -24.19 -11.76 -6.84
CA ALA A 264 -25.29 -12.32 -6.06
C ALA A 264 -25.75 -13.67 -6.63
N GLU A 265 -25.91 -13.76 -7.96
CA GLU A 265 -26.26 -15.01 -8.64
C GLU A 265 -25.20 -16.10 -8.46
N THR A 266 -23.91 -15.72 -8.46
CA THR A 266 -22.82 -16.67 -8.19
C THR A 266 -22.95 -17.27 -6.79
N LEU A 267 -23.26 -16.45 -5.77
CA LEU A 267 -23.49 -16.97 -4.42
C LEU A 267 -24.75 -17.83 -4.33
N ALA A 268 -25.84 -17.45 -5.01
CA ALA A 268 -27.06 -18.26 -5.06
C ALA A 268 -26.83 -19.63 -5.73
N ALA A 269 -26.03 -19.68 -6.80
CA ALA A 269 -25.63 -20.94 -7.42
C ALA A 269 -24.88 -21.86 -6.43
N ILE A 270 -24.03 -21.29 -5.58
CA ILE A 270 -23.34 -22.03 -4.50
C ILE A 270 -24.36 -22.55 -3.48
N VAL A 271 -25.35 -21.76 -3.10
CA VAL A 271 -26.42 -22.17 -2.16
C VAL A 271 -27.23 -23.33 -2.73
N ARG A 272 -27.64 -23.24 -4.01
CA ARG A 272 -28.47 -24.23 -4.69
C ARG A 272 -27.74 -25.56 -4.91
N ASN A 273 -26.44 -25.54 -5.21
CA ASN A 273 -25.70 -26.76 -5.55
C ASN A 273 -25.47 -27.68 -4.33
N PRO A 274 -26.04 -28.91 -4.29
CA PRO A 274 -25.84 -29.84 -3.17
C PRO A 274 -24.38 -30.29 -2.99
N GLN A 275 -23.53 -30.20 -4.02
CA GLN A 275 -22.10 -30.50 -3.92
C GLN A 275 -21.33 -29.47 -3.09
N HIS A 276 -21.95 -28.35 -2.74
CA HIS A 276 -21.35 -27.26 -1.98
C HIS A 276 -21.98 -27.09 -0.59
N ASP A 277 -22.59 -28.14 -0.04
CA ASP A 277 -23.31 -28.10 1.24
C ASP A 277 -22.47 -27.51 2.40
N ALA A 278 -21.17 -27.84 2.45
CA ALA A 278 -20.23 -27.31 3.45
C ALA A 278 -20.07 -25.77 3.43
N HIS A 279 -20.41 -25.14 2.31
CA HIS A 279 -20.31 -23.69 2.08
C HIS A 279 -21.65 -23.00 1.86
N ARG A 280 -22.75 -23.77 1.79
CA ARG A 280 -24.11 -23.24 1.58
C ARG A 280 -24.46 -22.16 2.61
N ARG A 281 -24.13 -22.40 3.88
CA ARG A 281 -24.38 -21.42 4.97
C ARG A 281 -23.55 -20.15 4.80
N ASP A 282 -22.28 -20.29 4.44
CA ASP A 282 -21.38 -19.15 4.24
C ASP A 282 -21.86 -18.30 3.06
N ALA A 283 -22.23 -18.93 1.94
CA ALA A 283 -22.75 -18.25 0.75
C ALA A 283 -24.09 -17.55 1.04
N LEU A 284 -25.03 -18.20 1.72
CA LEU A 284 -26.31 -17.60 2.09
C LEU A 284 -26.11 -16.42 3.06
N PHE A 285 -25.23 -16.55 4.05
CA PHE A 285 -24.91 -15.48 4.98
C PHE A 285 -24.38 -14.25 4.26
N TRP A 286 -23.39 -14.43 3.37
CA TRP A 286 -22.79 -13.31 2.67
C TRP A 286 -23.73 -12.70 1.64
N LEU A 287 -24.51 -13.50 0.91
CA LEU A 287 -25.55 -13.00 0.02
C LEU A 287 -26.57 -12.11 0.76
N ALA A 288 -27.01 -12.53 1.96
CA ALA A 288 -27.92 -11.75 2.79
C ALA A 288 -27.30 -10.45 3.34
N ASN A 289 -25.97 -10.32 3.37
CA ASN A 289 -25.25 -9.12 3.79
C ASN A 289 -24.83 -8.23 2.61
N MET A 290 -25.00 -8.70 1.35
CA MET A 290 -24.81 -7.86 0.18
C MET A 290 -25.86 -6.75 0.15
N ARG A 291 -25.51 -5.63 -0.48
CA ARG A 291 -26.41 -4.49 -0.66
C ARG A 291 -26.71 -4.36 -2.14
N GLY A 292 -27.97 -4.11 -2.48
CA GLY A 292 -28.38 -3.81 -3.84
C GLY A 292 -29.61 -4.61 -4.29
N ARG A 293 -30.25 -4.11 -5.35
CA ARG A 293 -31.49 -4.71 -5.88
C ARG A 293 -31.28 -6.13 -6.43
N GLU A 294 -30.10 -6.42 -6.95
CA GLU A 294 -29.78 -7.77 -7.45
C GLU A 294 -29.81 -8.78 -6.29
N SER A 295 -29.05 -8.53 -5.22
CA SER A 295 -29.03 -9.43 -4.05
C SER A 295 -30.40 -9.56 -3.37
N GLU A 296 -31.19 -8.48 -3.33
CA GLU A 296 -32.58 -8.53 -2.82
C GLU A 296 -33.46 -9.46 -3.67
N ALA A 297 -33.45 -9.29 -5.00
CA ALA A 297 -34.25 -10.12 -5.90
C ALA A 297 -33.83 -11.60 -5.86
N VAL A 298 -32.53 -11.87 -5.84
CA VAL A 298 -31.98 -13.23 -5.73
C VAL A 298 -32.35 -13.88 -4.39
N MET A 299 -32.34 -13.11 -3.29
CA MET A 299 -32.78 -13.63 -1.99
C MET A 299 -34.28 -13.93 -1.95
N ASP A 300 -35.12 -13.09 -2.54
CA ASP A 300 -36.57 -13.34 -2.64
C ASP A 300 -36.86 -14.62 -3.44
N GLU A 301 -36.15 -14.84 -4.55
CA GLU A 301 -36.24 -16.07 -5.34
C GLU A 301 -35.86 -17.30 -4.49
N LEU A 302 -34.69 -17.27 -3.84
CA LEU A 302 -34.24 -18.39 -2.99
C LEU A 302 -35.21 -18.71 -1.86
N MET A 303 -35.81 -17.69 -1.24
CA MET A 303 -36.80 -17.90 -0.20
C MET A 303 -38.09 -18.53 -0.75
N SER A 304 -38.48 -18.18 -1.98
CA SER A 304 -39.65 -18.78 -2.64
C SER A 304 -39.46 -20.25 -3.05
N GLU A 305 -38.21 -20.69 -3.26
CA GLU A 305 -37.90 -22.10 -3.56
C GLU A 305 -38.08 -23.04 -2.36
N VAL A 306 -38.08 -22.48 -1.14
CA VAL A 306 -38.11 -23.22 0.13
C VAL A 306 -39.50 -23.17 0.80
N LEU A 307 -40.37 -22.25 0.40
CA LEU A 307 -41.74 -22.05 0.92
C LEU A 307 -42.80 -22.79 0.09
#